data_AF-A0A928X1K8-F1
#
_entry.id   AF-A0A928X1K8-F1
#
_cell.length_a   1.000
_cell.length_b   1.000
_cell.length_c   1.000
_cell.angle_alpha   90.00
_cell.angle_beta   90.00
_cell.angle_gamma   90.00
#
_symmetry.space_group_name_H-M   'P 1'
#
loop_
_entity.id
_entity.type
_entity.pdbx_description
1 polymer ?
#
loop_
_entity_poly.entity_id
_entity_poly.type
_entity_poly.pdbx_seq_one_letter_code
_entity_poly.pdbx_strand_id
1 'polypeptide(L)'
;GEASPVYLYSEKAAHRIRRYIPKTRLIVVLRNPVDRAFSCYTHLRREGYETLSFEDALQVEEQRIKNNWAHLWHYQEAGFYSKQLKPYLNLFDREQIKIFLFDDLCKDSLSLSQEIYAFLGVDTDFVPDLEKRNVSGMPKSLLLQKLLFRGNFLRDAFLSIFPRRLYRDFVKQIKKWNMGDKLSLAPCTRLHLQRIYRDDILELQGLIQKDLSMWLK
;
A
#
# COMPACT_ATOMS: atom_id res chain seq x y z
N GLY A 1 13.23 -13.45 0.07
CA GLY A 1 12.76 -12.47 1.05
C GLY A 1 11.28 -12.67 1.32
N GLU A 2 10.71 -11.94 2.26
CA GLU A 2 9.25 -11.80 2.44
C GLU A 2 8.87 -10.31 2.38
N ALA A 3 7.58 -10.01 2.28
CA ALA A 3 7.11 -8.64 2.22
C ALA A 3 5.77 -8.49 2.96
N SER A 4 5.76 -7.63 3.98
CA SER A 4 4.57 -7.33 4.79
C SER A 4 4.47 -5.82 5.02
N PRO A 5 3.60 -5.09 4.29
CA PRO A 5 3.50 -3.62 4.40
C PRO A 5 3.19 -3.11 5.82
N VAL A 6 2.52 -3.93 6.64
CA VAL A 6 2.15 -3.59 8.02
C VAL A 6 3.34 -3.50 8.98
N TYR A 7 4.51 -4.06 8.64
CA TYR A 7 5.67 -4.03 9.53
C TYR A 7 6.14 -2.61 9.81
N LEU A 8 6.19 -1.74 8.81
CA LEU A 8 6.62 -0.36 9.00
C LEU A 8 5.73 0.37 10.01
N TYR A 9 4.41 0.15 9.93
CA TYR A 9 3.42 0.74 10.83
C TYR A 9 3.53 0.21 12.28
N SER A 10 4.01 -1.02 12.48
CA SER A 10 4.10 -1.65 13.79
C SER A 10 5.48 -1.47 14.42
N GLU A 11 5.57 -0.62 15.45
CA GLU A 11 6.81 -0.45 16.22
C GLU A 11 7.32 -1.78 16.83
N LYS A 12 6.40 -2.65 17.26
CA LYS A 12 6.74 -3.99 17.78
C LYS A 12 7.40 -4.87 16.72
N ALA A 13 7.11 -4.67 15.43
CA ALA A 13 7.73 -5.42 14.35
C ALA A 13 9.23 -5.10 14.26
N ALA A 14 9.63 -3.82 14.35
CA ALA A 14 11.04 -3.41 14.32
C ALA A 14 11.87 -4.16 15.40
N HIS A 15 11.38 -4.17 16.64
CA HIS A 15 12.01 -4.86 17.76
C HIS A 15 12.09 -6.38 17.56
N ARG A 16 11.00 -6.99 17.06
CA ARG A 16 10.97 -8.44 16.79
C ARG A 16 11.91 -8.84 15.67
N ILE A 17 11.93 -8.09 14.57
CA ILE A 17 12.84 -8.32 13.44
C ILE A 17 14.28 -8.23 13.95
N ARG A 18 14.62 -7.19 14.72
CA ARG A 18 15.96 -7.03 15.29
C ARG A 18 16.35 -8.21 16.19
N ARG A 19 15.41 -8.69 17.01
CA ARG A 19 15.63 -9.83 17.91
C ARG A 19 15.91 -11.14 17.16
N TYR A 20 15.12 -11.45 16.14
CA TYR A 20 15.15 -12.77 15.49
C TYR A 20 16.07 -12.84 14.26
N ILE A 21 16.18 -11.76 13.49
CA ILE A 21 16.96 -11.69 12.24
C ILE A 21 17.80 -10.40 12.16
N PRO A 22 18.72 -10.17 13.13
CA PRO A 22 19.42 -8.90 13.28
C PRO A 22 20.25 -8.46 12.06
N LYS A 23 20.71 -9.42 11.24
CA LYS A 23 21.55 -9.18 10.05
C LYS A 23 20.73 -9.02 8.76
N THR A 24 19.40 -8.98 8.84
CA THR A 24 18.57 -8.85 7.65
C THR A 24 18.79 -7.51 6.95
N ARG A 25 18.60 -7.48 5.64
CA ARG A 25 18.43 -6.25 4.88
C ARG A 25 16.95 -5.90 4.82
N LEU A 26 16.65 -4.61 4.92
CA LEU A 26 15.31 -4.04 4.96
C LEU A 26 15.12 -3.12 3.78
N ILE A 27 14.02 -3.31 3.05
CA ILE A 27 13.62 -2.46 1.94
C ILE A 27 12.30 -1.81 2.31
N VAL A 28 12.26 -0.48 2.24
CA VAL A 28 11.05 0.32 2.47
C VAL A 28 10.73 1.08 1.20
N VAL A 29 9.48 0.99 0.74
CA VAL A 29 9.00 1.77 -0.41
C VAL A 29 7.91 2.72 0.10
N LEU A 30 8.20 4.02 0.09
CA LEU A 30 7.28 5.06 0.54
C LEU A 30 6.56 5.67 -0.63
N ARG A 31 5.30 6.05 -0.44
CA ARG A 31 4.49 6.77 -1.41
C ARG A 31 4.00 8.06 -0.78
N ASN A 32 3.75 9.11 -1.58
CA ASN A 32 3.08 10.31 -1.11
C ASN A 32 1.93 9.94 -0.13
N PRO A 33 1.95 10.44 1.11
CA PRO A 33 1.08 9.95 2.17
C PRO A 33 -0.41 10.21 1.87
N VAL A 34 -0.72 11.29 1.16
CA VAL A 34 -2.09 11.59 0.69
C VAL A 34 -2.56 10.56 -0.33
N ASP A 35 -1.73 10.27 -1.32
CA ASP A 35 -2.06 9.27 -2.34
C ASP A 35 -2.15 7.87 -1.76
N ARG A 36 -1.31 7.56 -0.77
CA ARG A 36 -1.33 6.30 -0.02
C ARG A 36 -2.64 6.15 0.76
N ALA A 37 -3.05 7.19 1.50
CA ALA A 37 -4.31 7.21 2.24
C ALA A 37 -5.52 6.96 1.33
N PHE A 38 -5.61 7.73 0.24
CA PHE A 38 -6.71 7.58 -0.71
C PHE A 38 -6.67 6.24 -1.45
N SER A 39 -5.48 5.72 -1.76
CA SER A 39 -5.32 4.39 -2.35
C SER A 39 -5.79 3.28 -1.40
N CYS A 40 -5.57 3.42 -0.10
CA CYS A 40 -6.05 2.47 0.91
C CYS A 40 -7.58 2.54 1.05
N TYR A 41 -8.15 3.74 1.11
CA TYR A 41 -9.61 3.96 1.09
C TYR A 41 -10.27 3.34 -0.13
N THR A 42 -9.77 3.64 -1.33
CA THR A 42 -10.34 3.09 -2.59
C THR A 42 -10.24 1.57 -2.65
N HIS A 43 -9.19 0.97 -2.09
CA HIS A 43 -9.08 -0.48 -1.93
C HIS A 43 -10.22 -1.02 -1.04
N LEU A 44 -10.40 -0.47 0.16
CA LEU A 44 -11.46 -0.92 1.08
C LEU A 44 -12.88 -0.65 0.55
N ARG A 45 -13.10 0.45 -0.17
CA ARG A 45 -14.36 0.73 -0.88
C ARG A 45 -14.63 -0.32 -1.94
N ARG A 46 -13.63 -0.67 -2.77
CA ARG A 46 -13.75 -1.68 -3.82
C ARG A 46 -14.06 -3.07 -3.25
N GLU A 47 -13.43 -3.44 -2.14
CA GLU A 47 -13.70 -4.70 -1.46
C GLU A 47 -15.02 -4.68 -0.65
N GLY A 48 -15.69 -3.52 -0.57
CA GLY A 48 -16.97 -3.35 0.11
C GLY A 48 -16.87 -3.32 1.64
N TYR A 49 -15.67 -3.08 2.17
CA TYR A 49 -15.35 -2.94 3.59
C TYR A 49 -15.52 -1.52 4.12
N GLU A 50 -15.33 -0.50 3.27
CA GLU A 50 -15.62 0.89 3.61
C GLU A 50 -16.96 1.31 3.03
N THR A 51 -17.83 1.89 3.86
CA THR A 51 -19.17 2.34 3.47
C THR A 51 -19.28 3.85 3.43
N LEU A 52 -18.42 4.55 4.17
CA LEU A 52 -18.41 6.00 4.27
C LEU A 52 -17.77 6.66 3.04
N SER A 53 -17.97 7.98 2.90
CA SER A 53 -17.14 8.82 2.02
C SER A 53 -15.70 8.87 2.55
N PHE A 54 -14.75 9.38 1.76
CA PHE A 54 -13.36 9.45 2.22
C PHE A 54 -13.23 10.45 3.38
N GLU A 55 -13.91 11.58 3.27
CA GLU A 55 -13.96 12.65 4.25
C GLU A 55 -14.57 12.17 5.57
N ASP A 56 -15.72 11.50 5.53
CA ASP A 56 -16.36 10.94 6.74
C ASP A 56 -15.50 9.82 7.35
N ALA A 57 -14.84 9.02 6.51
CA ALA A 57 -13.96 7.95 6.96
C ALA A 57 -12.71 8.47 7.71
N LEU A 58 -12.18 9.62 7.29
CA LEU A 58 -11.10 10.33 7.99
C LEU A 58 -11.58 10.86 9.35
N GLN A 59 -12.80 11.42 9.42
CA GLN A 59 -13.34 11.97 10.67
C GLN A 59 -13.53 10.91 11.76
N VAL A 60 -13.90 9.68 11.39
CA VAL A 60 -14.10 8.59 12.34
C VAL A 60 -12.84 7.76 12.63
N GLU A 61 -11.72 8.06 11.97
CA GLU A 61 -10.48 7.27 12.06
C GLU A 61 -9.96 7.18 13.49
N GLU A 62 -9.93 8.29 14.23
CA GLU A 62 -9.44 8.30 15.61
C GLU A 62 -10.26 7.34 16.50
N GLN A 63 -11.58 7.34 16.34
CA GLN A 63 -12.45 6.44 17.06
C GLN A 63 -12.25 4.97 16.64
N ARG A 64 -12.00 4.72 15.35
CA ARG A 64 -11.67 3.38 14.83
C ARG A 64 -10.36 2.86 15.44
N ILE A 65 -9.34 3.69 15.54
CA ILE A 65 -8.06 3.37 16.19
C ILE A 65 -8.30 3.01 17.67
N LYS A 66 -9.03 3.86 18.42
CA LYS A 66 -9.37 3.61 19.83
C LYS A 66 -10.14 2.30 20.02
N ASN A 67 -10.98 1.94 19.05
CA ASN A 67 -11.76 0.70 19.02
C ASN A 67 -10.98 -0.50 18.46
N ASN A 68 -9.66 -0.42 18.31
CA ASN A 68 -8.79 -1.48 17.81
C ASN A 68 -9.17 -1.99 16.41
N TRP A 69 -9.67 -1.11 15.54
CA TRP A 69 -9.83 -1.47 14.14
C TRP A 69 -8.45 -1.79 13.52
N ALA A 70 -8.46 -2.58 12.44
CA ALA A 70 -7.22 -2.94 11.78
C ALA A 70 -6.60 -1.73 11.07
N HIS A 71 -5.27 -1.72 10.97
CA HIS A 71 -4.48 -0.65 10.36
C HIS A 71 -4.91 -0.22 8.93
N LEU A 72 -5.62 -1.09 8.20
CA LEU A 72 -6.15 -0.76 6.87
C LEU A 72 -7.15 0.40 6.88
N TRP A 73 -7.82 0.65 8.02
CA TRP A 73 -8.73 1.79 8.21
C TRP A 73 -8.04 3.02 8.80
N HIS A 74 -6.72 2.96 9.03
CA HIS A 74 -5.94 4.07 9.54
C HIS A 74 -5.39 4.86 8.34
N TYR A 75 -6.29 5.59 7.66
CA TYR A 75 -5.99 6.27 6.41
C TYR A 75 -5.00 7.42 6.62
N GLN A 76 -5.20 8.22 7.66
CA GLN A 76 -4.34 9.33 8.01
C GLN A 76 -3.11 8.85 8.79
N GLU A 77 -3.30 8.09 9.88
CA GLU A 77 -2.22 7.75 10.83
C GLU A 77 -1.10 6.94 10.16
N ALA A 78 -1.44 6.04 9.23
CA ALA A 78 -0.43 5.25 8.52
C ALA A 78 0.42 6.06 7.52
N GLY A 79 0.09 7.34 7.28
CA GLY A 79 0.88 8.24 6.44
C GLY A 79 2.02 8.98 7.17
N PHE A 80 2.08 8.94 8.50
CA PHE A 80 3.16 9.58 9.27
C PHE A 80 4.42 8.71 9.30
N TYR A 81 5.25 8.82 8.27
CA TYR A 81 6.37 7.89 8.06
C TYR A 81 7.56 8.21 8.94
N SER A 82 7.76 9.48 9.36
CA SER A 82 8.92 9.84 10.18
C SER A 82 8.88 9.06 11.51
N LYS A 83 7.72 9.05 12.16
CA LYS A 83 7.42 8.27 13.38
C LYS A 83 7.64 6.78 13.17
N GLN A 84 7.20 6.24 12.04
CA GLN A 84 7.28 4.81 11.74
C GLN A 84 8.71 4.33 11.41
N LEU A 85 9.54 5.17 10.81
CA LEU A 85 10.92 4.83 10.44
C LEU A 85 11.90 4.91 11.60
N LYS A 86 11.69 5.83 12.55
CA LYS A 86 12.60 6.04 13.70
C LYS A 86 12.98 4.74 14.43
N PRO A 87 12.05 3.84 14.80
CA PRO A 87 12.40 2.58 15.46
C PRO A 87 13.36 1.71 14.62
N TYR A 88 13.18 1.67 13.30
CA TYR A 88 14.06 0.90 12.41
C TYR A 88 15.44 1.55 12.31
N LEU A 89 15.50 2.86 12.12
CA LEU A 89 16.76 3.61 12.04
C LEU A 89 17.57 3.59 13.35
N ASN A 90 16.89 3.43 14.49
CA ASN A 90 17.55 3.30 15.81
C ASN A 90 18.06 1.88 16.10
N LEU A 91 17.47 0.86 15.47
CA LEU A 91 17.75 -0.55 15.79
C LEU A 91 18.69 -1.25 14.79
N PHE A 92 18.81 -0.72 13.58
CA PHE A 92 19.60 -1.32 12.49
C PHE A 92 20.58 -0.30 11.93
N ASP A 93 21.70 -0.81 11.42
CA ASP A 93 22.70 0.04 10.76
C ASP A 93 22.12 0.64 9.48
N ARG A 94 22.60 1.83 9.09
CA ARG A 94 22.05 2.57 7.94
C ARG A 94 22.20 1.77 6.64
N GLU A 95 23.26 0.98 6.52
CA GLU A 95 23.56 0.10 5.39
C GLU A 95 22.63 -1.11 5.32
N GLN A 96 21.89 -1.43 6.39
CA GLN A 96 20.89 -2.50 6.38
C GLN A 96 19.53 -2.03 5.88
N ILE A 97 19.30 -0.71 5.72
CA ILE A 97 17.98 -0.16 5.36
C ILE A 97 18.10 0.64 4.07
N LYS A 98 17.37 0.20 3.03
CA LYS A 98 17.21 0.96 1.79
C LYS A 98 15.80 1.50 1.67
N ILE A 99 15.68 2.82 1.49
CA ILE A 99 14.41 3.53 1.36
C ILE A 99 14.25 4.04 -0.07
N PHE A 100 13.17 3.62 -0.72
CA PHE A 100 12.79 3.98 -2.08
C PHE A 100 11.49 4.79 -2.08
N LEU A 101 11.29 5.58 -3.14
CA LEU A 101 10.01 6.24 -3.39
C LEU A 101 9.25 5.47 -4.47
N PHE A 102 7.94 5.35 -4.28
CA PHE A 102 7.05 4.75 -5.24
C PHE A 102 7.00 5.54 -6.55
N ASP A 103 7.21 6.86 -6.48
CA ASP A 103 7.32 7.73 -7.64
C ASP A 103 8.52 7.33 -8.52
N ASP A 104 9.66 7.00 -7.91
CA ASP A 104 10.86 6.49 -8.62
C ASP A 104 10.54 5.15 -9.30
N LEU A 105 9.83 4.25 -8.62
CA LEU A 105 9.41 2.96 -9.18
C LEU A 105 8.46 3.15 -10.38
N CYS A 106 7.62 4.18 -10.36
CA CYS A 106 6.70 4.47 -11.46
C CYS A 106 7.38 5.13 -12.65
N LYS A 107 8.45 5.90 -12.39
CA LYS A 107 9.24 6.62 -13.38
C LYS A 107 10.20 5.70 -14.12
N ASP A 108 10.96 4.91 -13.37
CA ASP A 108 11.94 3.96 -13.91
C ASP A 108 12.02 2.70 -13.03
N SER A 109 11.15 1.74 -13.34
CA SER A 109 11.10 0.47 -12.63
C SER A 109 12.33 -0.41 -12.86
N LEU A 110 13.02 -0.27 -13.99
CA LEU A 110 14.20 -1.07 -14.30
C LEU A 110 15.37 -0.61 -13.44
N SER A 111 15.69 0.69 -13.48
CA SER A 111 16.76 1.28 -12.68
C SER A 111 16.57 0.99 -11.19
N LEU A 112 15.35 1.18 -10.68
CA LEU A 112 15.07 0.92 -9.25
C LEU A 112 15.22 -0.56 -8.90
N SER A 113 14.84 -1.47 -9.80
CA SER A 113 15.03 -2.91 -9.60
C SER A 113 16.52 -3.26 -9.51
N GLN A 114 17.34 -2.68 -10.39
CA GLN A 114 18.79 -2.87 -10.37
C GLN A 114 19.43 -2.32 -9.09
N GLU A 115 18.96 -1.18 -8.57
CA GLU A 115 19.39 -0.68 -7.26
C GLU A 115 19.04 -1.62 -6.11
N ILE A 116 17.86 -2.25 -6.15
CA ILE A 116 17.47 -3.28 -5.18
C ILE A 116 18.40 -4.49 -5.30
N TYR A 117 18.74 -4.93 -6.51
CA TYR A 117 19.63 -6.07 -6.73
C TYR A 117 21.03 -5.81 -6.20
N ALA A 118 21.59 -4.63 -6.49
CA ALA A 118 22.87 -4.21 -5.93
C ALA A 118 22.85 -4.17 -4.40
N PHE A 119 21.79 -3.62 -3.80
CA PHE A 119 21.62 -3.61 -2.35
C PHE A 119 21.53 -5.04 -1.75
N LEU A 120 20.87 -5.95 -2.45
CA LEU A 120 20.76 -7.35 -2.07
C LEU A 120 22.01 -8.18 -2.42
N GLY A 121 22.97 -7.64 -3.16
CA GLY A 121 24.16 -8.35 -3.61
C GLY A 121 23.85 -9.52 -4.53
N VAL A 122 22.84 -9.36 -5.38
CA VAL A 122 22.45 -10.34 -6.42
C VAL A 122 22.69 -9.78 -7.82
N ASP A 123 22.52 -10.61 -8.84
CA ASP A 123 22.70 -10.24 -10.25
C ASP A 123 21.90 -8.99 -10.63
N THR A 124 22.59 -7.96 -11.10
CA THR A 124 22.02 -6.67 -11.53
C THR A 124 21.56 -6.66 -12.98
N ASP A 125 21.93 -7.67 -13.76
CA ASP A 125 21.64 -7.74 -15.20
C ASP A 125 20.32 -8.46 -15.48
N PHE A 126 19.72 -9.06 -14.45
CA PHE A 126 18.39 -9.65 -14.54
C PHE A 126 17.33 -8.58 -14.84
N VAL A 127 16.59 -8.76 -15.93
CA VAL A 127 15.47 -7.89 -16.29
C VAL A 127 14.15 -8.62 -15.96
N PRO A 128 13.39 -8.19 -14.94
CA PRO A 128 12.11 -8.79 -14.62
C PRO A 128 11.03 -8.39 -15.64
N ASP A 129 9.88 -9.07 -15.58
CA ASP A 129 8.66 -8.55 -16.21
C ASP A 129 8.19 -7.29 -15.47
N LEU A 130 8.30 -6.14 -16.14
CA LEU A 130 7.98 -4.81 -15.64
C LEU A 130 6.54 -4.37 -15.97
N GLU A 131 5.69 -5.27 -16.47
CA GLU A 131 4.30 -4.93 -16.73
C GLU A 131 3.60 -4.41 -15.46
N LYS A 132 2.92 -3.26 -15.59
CA LYS A 132 2.13 -2.67 -14.52
C LYS A 132 0.93 -3.56 -14.19
N ARG A 133 1.06 -4.34 -13.13
CA ARG A 133 -0.03 -5.13 -12.53
C ARG A 133 -0.72 -4.27 -11.46
N ASN A 134 -2.05 -4.36 -11.35
CA ASN A 134 -2.94 -3.57 -10.45
C ASN A 134 -3.42 -2.19 -10.96
N VAL A 135 -3.95 -2.13 -12.18
CA VAL A 135 -4.73 -0.96 -12.62
C VAL A 135 -6.00 -0.88 -11.76
N SER A 136 -6.11 0.17 -10.95
CA SER A 136 -7.25 0.40 -10.06
C SER A 136 -8.45 1.02 -10.80
N GLY A 137 -9.65 0.55 -10.46
CA GLY A 137 -10.95 1.15 -10.77
C GLY A 137 -11.98 0.76 -9.69
N MET A 138 -13.19 1.34 -9.73
CA MET A 138 -14.29 0.97 -8.83
C MET A 138 -15.22 -0.05 -9.46
N PRO A 139 -15.79 -0.99 -8.69
CA PRO A 139 -16.78 -1.90 -9.22
C PRO A 139 -18.09 -1.13 -9.54
N LYS A 140 -18.66 -1.32 -10.72
CA LYS A 140 -19.98 -0.80 -11.14
C LYS A 140 -21.09 -1.30 -10.20
N SER A 141 -20.98 -2.55 -9.74
CA SER A 141 -21.87 -3.15 -8.74
C SER A 141 -21.08 -3.69 -7.56
N LEU A 142 -21.28 -3.08 -6.37
CA LEU A 142 -20.72 -3.53 -5.11
C LEU A 142 -21.32 -4.87 -4.64
N LEU A 143 -22.58 -5.15 -4.97
CA LEU A 143 -23.24 -6.41 -4.63
C LEU A 143 -22.62 -7.58 -5.41
N LEU A 144 -22.41 -7.40 -6.72
CA LEU A 144 -21.72 -8.38 -7.56
C LEU A 144 -20.28 -8.60 -7.08
N GLN A 145 -19.59 -7.52 -6.71
CA GLN A 145 -18.23 -7.60 -6.16
C GLN A 145 -18.20 -8.41 -4.86
N LYS A 146 -19.12 -8.13 -3.92
CA LYS A 146 -19.26 -8.89 -2.67
C LYS A 146 -19.59 -10.36 -2.94
N LEU A 147 -20.45 -10.67 -3.90
CA LEU A 147 -20.79 -12.04 -4.28
C LEU A 147 -19.56 -12.80 -4.83
N LEU A 148 -18.73 -12.15 -5.64
CA LEU A 148 -17.51 -12.76 -6.20
C LEU A 148 -16.42 -13.01 -5.14
N PHE A 149 -16.33 -12.17 -4.12
CA PHE A 149 -15.33 -12.32 -3.04
C PHE A 149 -15.81 -13.16 -1.86
N ARG A 150 -17.12 -13.18 -1.57
CA ARG A 150 -17.71 -13.99 -0.48
C ARG A 150 -18.32 -15.31 -0.96
N GLY A 151 -18.45 -15.52 -2.26
CA GLY A 151 -19.19 -16.63 -2.85
C GLY A 151 -18.46 -17.96 -2.78
N ASN A 152 -18.56 -18.65 -1.64
CA ASN A 152 -18.14 -20.05 -1.52
C ASN A 152 -19.14 -20.99 -2.25
N PHE A 153 -20.45 -20.77 -2.11
CA PHE A 153 -21.45 -21.69 -2.67
C PHE A 153 -21.49 -21.74 -4.22
N LEU A 154 -21.53 -20.58 -4.90
CA LEU A 154 -21.52 -20.54 -6.38
C LEU A 154 -20.19 -21.02 -6.96
N ARG A 155 -19.10 -20.77 -6.24
CA ARG A 155 -17.78 -21.28 -6.59
C ARG A 155 -17.75 -22.79 -6.53
N ASP A 156 -18.24 -23.39 -5.43
CA ASP A 156 -18.22 -24.83 -5.23
C ASP A 156 -19.12 -25.54 -6.25
N ALA A 157 -20.29 -24.97 -6.55
CA ALA A 157 -21.17 -25.46 -7.61
C ALA A 157 -20.58 -25.29 -9.03
N PHE A 158 -19.79 -24.24 -9.29
CA PHE A 158 -19.13 -24.08 -10.59
C PHE A 158 -17.94 -25.03 -10.73
N LEU A 159 -17.18 -25.24 -9.65
CA LEU A 159 -16.01 -26.13 -9.63
C LEU A 159 -16.37 -27.62 -9.64
N SER A 160 -17.62 -27.99 -9.33
CA SER A 160 -18.11 -29.36 -9.48
C SER A 160 -18.39 -29.74 -10.93
N ILE A 161 -18.58 -28.75 -11.82
CA ILE A 161 -18.93 -28.95 -13.23
C ILE A 161 -17.78 -28.55 -14.15
N PHE A 162 -17.02 -27.51 -13.82
CA PHE A 162 -15.98 -26.94 -14.68
C PHE A 162 -14.58 -26.99 -14.04
N PRO A 163 -13.51 -27.16 -14.85
CA PRO A 163 -12.14 -27.04 -14.39
C PRO A 163 -11.84 -25.69 -13.73
N ARG A 164 -10.96 -25.69 -12.72
CA ARG A 164 -10.51 -24.48 -12.00
C ARG A 164 -9.95 -23.36 -12.89
N ARG A 165 -9.45 -23.68 -14.09
CA ARG A 165 -8.98 -22.66 -15.06
C ARG A 165 -10.15 -21.83 -15.59
N LEU A 166 -11.22 -22.47 -16.05
CA LEU A 166 -12.41 -21.79 -16.59
C LEU A 166 -13.09 -20.90 -15.55
N TYR A 167 -13.18 -21.35 -14.29
CA TYR A 167 -13.71 -20.52 -13.21
C TYR A 167 -12.87 -19.26 -12.98
N ARG A 168 -11.53 -19.39 -12.99
CA ARG A 168 -10.62 -18.24 -12.84
C ARG A 168 -10.78 -17.25 -13.98
N ASP A 169 -10.86 -17.74 -15.22
CA ASP A 169 -11.01 -16.89 -16.41
C ASP A 169 -12.38 -16.20 -16.42
N PHE A 170 -13.45 -16.92 -16.06
CA PHE A 170 -14.80 -16.37 -15.90
C PHE A 170 -14.85 -15.28 -14.83
N VAL A 171 -14.32 -15.53 -13.62
CA VAL A 171 -14.25 -14.53 -12.55
C VAL A 171 -13.40 -13.33 -12.97
N LYS A 172 -12.28 -13.56 -13.67
CA LYS A 172 -11.44 -12.48 -14.20
C LYS A 172 -12.21 -11.61 -15.20
N GLN A 173 -12.98 -12.23 -16.10
CA GLN A 173 -13.80 -11.52 -17.08
C GLN A 173 -14.92 -10.70 -16.42
N ILE A 174 -15.63 -11.27 -15.43
CA ILE A 174 -16.66 -10.55 -14.68
C ILE A 174 -16.04 -9.38 -13.90
N LYS A 175 -14.91 -9.59 -13.22
CA LYS A 175 -14.21 -8.52 -12.51
C LYS A 175 -13.80 -7.38 -13.45
N LYS A 176 -13.35 -7.71 -14.66
CA LYS A 176 -13.02 -6.71 -15.69
C LYS A 176 -14.27 -5.95 -16.15
N TRP A 177 -15.38 -6.65 -16.42
CA TRP A 177 -16.62 -6.02 -16.85
C TRP A 177 -17.27 -5.14 -15.76
N ASN A 178 -17.17 -5.61 -14.52
CA ASN A 178 -17.62 -4.86 -13.35
C ASN A 178 -16.67 -3.70 -13.03
N MET A 179 -15.52 -3.54 -13.67
CA MET A 179 -14.65 -2.39 -13.42
C MET A 179 -15.22 -1.14 -14.12
N GLY A 180 -15.41 -0.07 -13.35
CA GLY A 180 -15.83 1.26 -13.78
C GLY A 180 -14.78 2.30 -13.40
N ASP A 181 -15.23 3.56 -13.34
CA ASP A 181 -14.35 4.71 -13.21
C ASP A 181 -13.60 4.73 -11.87
N LYS A 182 -12.44 5.39 -11.90
CA LYS A 182 -11.61 5.58 -10.72
C LYS A 182 -12.18 6.72 -9.88
N LEU A 183 -12.28 6.52 -8.56
CA LEU A 183 -12.59 7.64 -7.66
C LEU A 183 -11.49 8.70 -7.75
N SER A 184 -11.90 9.96 -7.77
CA SER A 184 -11.03 11.12 -7.67
C SER A 184 -11.02 11.65 -6.25
N LEU A 185 -9.84 12.08 -5.79
CA LEU A 185 -9.71 12.78 -4.52
C LEU A 185 -10.10 14.25 -4.72
N ALA A 186 -11.00 14.78 -3.89
CA ALA A 186 -11.38 16.18 -3.94
C ALA A 186 -10.15 17.09 -3.66
N PRO A 187 -9.96 18.19 -4.41
CA PRO A 187 -8.81 19.09 -4.22
C PRO A 187 -8.70 19.67 -2.81
N CYS A 188 -9.83 20.03 -2.18
CA CYS A 188 -9.87 20.54 -0.81
C CYS A 188 -9.38 19.50 0.21
N THR A 189 -9.80 18.23 0.06
CA THR A 189 -9.38 17.11 0.90
C THR A 189 -7.89 16.81 0.74
N ARG A 190 -7.37 16.90 -0.50
CA ARG A 190 -5.92 16.80 -0.75
C ARG A 190 -5.14 17.88 -0.01
N LEU A 191 -5.53 19.15 -0.19
CA LEU A 191 -4.87 20.27 0.48
C LEU A 191 -4.93 20.17 2.01
N HIS A 192 -6.05 19.67 2.55
CA HIS A 192 -6.19 19.41 3.98
C HIS A 192 -5.18 18.37 4.48
N LEU A 193 -5.09 17.21 3.83
CA LEU A 193 -4.14 16.16 4.20
C LEU A 193 -2.67 16.60 3.99
N GLN A 194 -2.38 17.37 2.95
CA GLN A 194 -1.04 17.92 2.73
C GLN A 194 -0.60 18.82 3.88
N ARG A 195 -1.50 19.66 4.41
CA ARG A 195 -1.23 20.48 5.59
C ARG A 195 -0.95 19.63 6.82
N ILE A 196 -1.73 18.57 7.03
CA ILE A 196 -1.54 17.63 8.15
C ILE A 196 -0.16 16.94 8.08
N TYR A 197 0.26 16.49 6.91
CA TYR A 197 1.53 15.77 6.74
C TYR A 197 2.75 16.67 6.59
N ARG A 198 2.58 17.98 6.47
CA ARG A 198 3.67 18.90 6.09
C ARG A 198 4.91 18.72 6.96
N ASP A 199 4.74 18.73 8.27
CA ASP A 199 5.87 18.67 9.20
C ASP A 199 6.52 17.28 9.24
N ASP A 200 5.72 16.21 9.12
CA ASP A 200 6.24 14.83 8.98
C ASP A 200 7.02 14.66 7.67
N ILE A 201 6.55 15.23 6.56
CA ILE A 201 7.25 15.19 5.27
C ILE A 201 8.60 15.92 5.34
N LEU A 202 8.64 17.09 5.99
CA LEU A 202 9.88 17.85 6.17
C LEU A 202 10.89 17.11 7.06
N GLU A 203 10.41 16.51 8.15
CA GLU A 203 11.25 15.65 9.00
C GLU A 203 11.75 14.41 8.23
N LEU A 204 10.84 13.74 7.52
CA LEU A 204 11.13 12.56 6.72
C LEU A 204 12.20 12.85 5.66
N GLN A 205 12.10 13.98 4.97
CA GLN A 205 13.10 14.45 4.00
C GLN A 205 14.50 14.51 4.63
N GLY A 206 14.61 15.01 5.86
CA GLY A 206 15.87 15.00 6.62
C GLY A 206 16.32 13.59 7.00
N LEU A 207 15.39 12.74 7.47
CA LEU A 207 15.68 11.36 7.88
C LEU A 207 16.17 10.46 6.74
N ILE A 208 15.62 10.64 5.53
CA ILE A 208 15.94 9.79 4.38
C ILE A 208 16.91 10.45 3.39
N GLN A 209 17.22 11.73 3.58
CA GLN A 209 18.09 12.53 2.72
C GLN A 209 17.67 12.50 1.24
N LYS A 210 16.35 12.60 0.98
CA LYS A 210 15.77 12.69 -0.37
C LYS A 210 14.85 13.89 -0.46
N ASP A 211 14.82 14.54 -1.63
CA ASP A 211 13.88 15.63 -1.91
C ASP A 211 12.43 15.10 -1.95
N LEU A 212 11.59 15.62 -1.04
CA LEU A 212 10.16 15.33 -0.96
C LEU A 212 9.31 16.57 -1.25
N SER A 213 9.90 17.63 -1.83
CA SER A 213 9.21 18.87 -2.17
C SER A 213 7.97 18.64 -3.04
N MET A 214 7.99 17.63 -3.91
CA MET A 214 6.85 17.25 -4.74
C MET A 214 5.66 16.71 -3.93
N TRP A 215 5.88 16.21 -2.71
CA TRP A 215 4.79 15.74 -1.85
C TRP A 215 4.08 16.88 -1.11
N LEU A 216 4.69 18.05 -1.05
CA LEU A 216 4.15 19.26 -0.44
C LEU A 216 3.32 20.13 -1.41
N LYS A 217 3.29 19.77 -2.70
CA LYS A 217 2.59 20.50 -3.77
C LYS A 217 1.18 19.98 -4.00
#